data_AF-A0A4P8DNY7-F1
#
_entry.id   AF-A0A4P8DNY7-F1
#
_cell.length_a   1.000
_cell.length_b   1.000
_cell.length_c   1.000
_cell.angle_alpha   90.00
_cell.angle_beta   90.00
_cell.angle_gamma   90.00
#
_symmetry.space_group_name_H-M   'P 1'
#
loop_
_entity.id
_entity.type
_entity.pdbx_description
1 polymer ?
#
loop_
_entity_poly.entity_id
_entity_poly.type
_entity_poly.pdbx_seq_one_letter_code
_entity_poly.pdbx_strand_id
1 'polypeptide(L)'
;MVTSMTFYIVFIPILAFILLGVNFLFAPHSPYQEKGSTFECGFHSFLGQNRTQFSISFFIFALLFLLFDLEILLVYPYVVTAYVNGIFGLIIMEIFFLVLTLGFAFELGKNALNIDSRQVSLKHDTFK
;
A
#
# COMPACT_ATOMS: atom_id res chain seq x y z
N MET A 1 7.08 24.89 -21.78
CA MET A 1 6.88 23.56 -21.15
C MET A 1 6.56 23.70 -19.66
N VAL A 2 7.43 24.34 -18.86
CA VAL A 2 7.24 24.52 -17.41
C VAL A 2 5.93 25.24 -17.06
N THR A 3 5.58 26.33 -17.75
CA THR A 3 4.34 27.08 -17.52
C THR A 3 3.07 26.24 -17.71
N SER A 4 3.08 25.31 -18.67
CA SER A 4 1.95 24.39 -18.89
C SER A 4 1.85 23.34 -17.79
N MET A 5 2.97 22.84 -17.28
CA MET A 5 2.99 21.90 -16.15
C MET A 5 2.50 22.56 -14.86
N THR A 6 2.94 23.80 -14.58
CA THR A 6 2.46 24.57 -13.43
C THR A 6 0.95 24.81 -13.50
N PHE A 7 0.41 25.09 -14.69
CA PHE A 7 -1.03 25.25 -14.90
C PHE A 7 -1.81 24.00 -14.50
N TYR A 8 -1.42 22.81 -14.97
CA TYR A 8 -2.14 21.56 -14.65
C TYR A 8 -2.08 21.20 -13.16
N ILE A 9 -0.92 21.36 -12.52
CA ILE A 9 -0.74 21.07 -11.08
C ILE A 9 -1.67 21.92 -10.22
N VAL A 10 -1.91 23.17 -10.62
CA VAL A 10 -2.81 24.08 -9.89
C VAL A 10 -4.27 23.87 -10.30
N PHE A 11 -4.55 23.65 -11.57
CA PHE A 11 -5.91 23.54 -12.10
C PHE A 11 -6.65 22.29 -11.61
N ILE A 12 -5.99 21.13 -11.56
CA ILE A 12 -6.62 19.85 -11.17
C ILE A 12 -7.22 19.89 -9.75
N PRO A 13 -6.48 20.27 -8.68
CA PRO A 13 -7.06 20.33 -7.35
C PRO A 13 -8.14 21.40 -7.24
N ILE A 14 -7.96 22.57 -7.89
CA ILE A 14 -8.97 23.63 -7.91
C ILE A 14 -10.28 23.12 -8.53
N LEU A 15 -10.20 22.43 -9.66
CA LEU A 15 -11.37 21.84 -10.30
C LEU A 15 -12.07 20.82 -9.40
N ALA A 16 -11.30 19.97 -8.69
CA ALA A 16 -11.87 19.02 -7.73
C ALA A 16 -12.63 19.73 -6.60
N PHE A 17 -12.09 20.83 -6.05
CA PHE A 17 -12.78 21.63 -5.04
C PHE A 17 -14.02 22.36 -5.59
N ILE A 18 -13.97 22.85 -6.82
CA ILE A 18 -15.14 23.47 -7.47
C ILE A 18 -16.25 22.44 -7.62
N LEU A 19 -15.95 21.23 -8.12
CA LEU A 19 -16.95 20.17 -8.28
C LEU A 19 -17.53 19.71 -6.93
N LEU A 20 -16.70 19.63 -5.89
CA LEU A 20 -17.16 19.36 -4.54
C LEU A 20 -18.08 20.48 -4.02
N GLY A 21 -17.73 21.74 -4.27
CA GLY A 21 -18.55 22.90 -3.90
C GLY A 21 -19.90 22.94 -4.63
N VAL A 22 -19.91 22.60 -5.92
CA VAL A 22 -21.15 22.44 -6.71
C VAL A 22 -22.01 21.33 -6.12
N ASN A 23 -21.43 20.16 -5.81
CA ASN A 23 -22.18 19.08 -5.18
C ASN A 23 -22.77 19.52 -3.84
N PHE A 24 -22.00 20.20 -2.99
CA PHE A 24 -22.48 20.69 -1.71
C PHE A 24 -23.63 21.71 -1.84
N LEU A 25 -23.62 22.57 -2.87
CA LEU A 25 -24.65 23.58 -3.07
C LEU A 25 -25.94 23.03 -3.70
N PHE A 26 -25.82 22.09 -4.62
CA PHE A 26 -26.97 21.58 -5.40
C PHE A 26 -27.50 20.22 -4.91
N ALA A 27 -26.75 19.45 -4.12
CA ALA A 27 -27.21 18.14 -3.66
C ALA A 27 -28.29 18.27 -2.57
N PRO A 28 -29.39 17.51 -2.67
CA PRO A 28 -30.41 17.49 -1.62
C PRO A 28 -29.85 16.86 -0.34
N HIS A 29 -29.73 17.67 0.72
CA HIS A 29 -29.24 17.22 2.01
C HIS A 29 -30.41 16.84 2.94
N SER A 30 -30.79 15.56 2.95
CA SER A 30 -31.75 15.00 3.91
C SER A 30 -31.03 14.02 4.85
N PRO A 31 -30.63 14.47 6.06
CA PRO A 31 -30.07 13.61 7.11
C PRO A 31 -31.22 12.97 7.90
N TYR A 32 -31.20 11.65 8.03
CA TYR A 32 -32.07 10.87 8.91
C TYR A 32 -31.20 9.92 9.74
N GLN A 33 -31.67 9.50 10.93
CA GLN A 33 -30.85 8.76 11.89
C GLN A 33 -30.25 7.48 11.29
N GLU A 34 -31.04 6.73 10.52
CA GLU A 34 -30.58 5.51 9.83
C GLU A 34 -29.64 5.77 8.63
N LYS A 35 -29.57 7.02 8.13
CA LYS A 35 -28.59 7.39 7.09
C LYS A 35 -27.20 7.61 7.68
N GLY A 36 -27.18 8.04 8.94
CA GLY A 36 -25.97 8.37 9.68
C GLY A 36 -25.40 7.20 10.46
N SER A 37 -26.15 6.10 10.61
CA SER A 37 -25.67 4.86 11.20
C SER A 37 -24.92 4.02 10.16
N THR A 38 -23.99 3.19 10.63
CA THR A 38 -23.31 2.22 9.77
C THR A 38 -24.33 1.24 9.20
N PHE A 39 -24.26 0.94 7.91
CA PHE A 39 -25.10 -0.08 7.30
C PHE A 39 -24.80 -1.45 7.91
N GLU A 40 -25.76 -2.00 8.66
CA GLU A 40 -25.68 -3.33 9.26
C GLU A 40 -26.94 -4.14 8.92
N CYS A 41 -26.81 -5.46 8.82
CA CYS A 41 -27.91 -6.37 8.50
C CYS A 41 -28.91 -6.57 9.66
N GLY A 42 -29.25 -5.51 10.40
CA GLY A 42 -30.23 -5.53 11.50
C GLY A 42 -29.69 -5.94 12.88
N PHE A 43 -28.38 -6.15 13.00
CA PHE A 43 -27.70 -6.37 14.29
C PHE A 43 -26.80 -5.19 14.60
N HIS A 44 -26.86 -4.68 15.82
CA HIS A 44 -25.94 -3.65 16.29
C HIS A 44 -24.52 -4.20 16.37
N SER A 45 -23.57 -3.49 15.75
CA SER A 45 -22.13 -3.68 15.87
C SER A 45 -21.77 -4.02 17.31
N PHE A 46 -21.10 -5.16 17.50
CA PHE A 46 -20.65 -5.61 18.81
C PHE A 46 -19.89 -4.48 19.51
N LEU A 47 -20.53 -3.84 20.51
CA LEU A 47 -19.95 -2.80 21.34
C LEU A 47 -18.80 -3.41 22.15
N GLY A 48 -17.58 -3.39 21.60
CA GLY A 48 -16.40 -3.86 22.34
C GLY A 48 -15.18 -4.22 21.51
N GLN A 49 -15.31 -4.52 20.21
CA GLN A 49 -14.17 -4.94 19.39
C GLN A 49 -14.05 -4.16 18.07
N ASN A 50 -13.36 -3.01 18.13
CA ASN A 50 -12.98 -2.23 16.94
C ASN A 50 -11.71 -2.77 16.24
N ARG A 51 -11.19 -3.92 16.70
CA ARG A 51 -10.01 -4.58 16.14
C ARG A 51 -10.43 -5.96 15.66
N THR A 52 -10.39 -6.14 14.35
CA THR A 52 -10.58 -7.44 13.72
C THR A 52 -9.26 -8.21 13.72
N GLN A 53 -9.34 -9.53 13.85
CA GLN A 53 -8.17 -10.40 13.72
C GLN A 53 -7.76 -10.45 12.25
N PHE A 54 -6.59 -9.93 11.93
CA PHE A 54 -5.98 -9.99 10.59
C PHE A 54 -4.76 -10.93 10.59
N SER A 55 -4.45 -11.52 9.44
CA SER A 55 -3.24 -12.34 9.28
C SER A 55 -1.99 -11.47 9.33
N ILE A 56 -0.92 -11.98 9.95
CA ILE A 56 0.40 -11.35 9.97
C ILE A 56 0.96 -11.16 8.54
N SER A 57 0.54 -11.98 7.57
CA SER A 57 1.01 -11.91 6.18
C SER A 57 0.79 -10.52 5.55
N PHE A 58 -0.28 -9.81 5.93
CA PHE A 58 -0.53 -8.43 5.45
C PHE A 58 0.51 -7.44 5.96
N PHE A 59 1.00 -7.62 7.18
CA PHE A 59 2.07 -6.78 7.74
C PHE A 59 3.40 -7.09 7.06
N ILE A 60 3.71 -8.36 6.82
CA ILE A 60 4.93 -8.79 6.12
C ILE A 60 4.96 -8.22 4.69
N PHE A 61 3.82 -8.20 3.99
CA PHE A 61 3.71 -7.56 2.68
C PHE A 61 4.05 -6.05 2.74
N ALA A 62 3.54 -5.32 3.73
CA ALA A 62 3.83 -3.89 3.89
C ALA A 62 5.32 -3.64 4.20
N LEU A 63 5.93 -4.50 5.01
CA LEU A 63 7.36 -4.42 5.34
C LEU A 63 8.24 -4.71 4.11
N LEU A 64 7.88 -5.72 3.31
CA LEU A 64 8.57 -6.04 2.07
C LEU A 64 8.44 -4.90 1.05
N PHE A 65 7.26 -4.29 0.92
CA PHE A 65 7.06 -3.12 0.07
C PHE A 65 7.99 -1.96 0.49
N LEU A 66 8.07 -1.67 1.79
CA LEU A 66 8.96 -0.63 2.32
C LEU A 66 10.44 -0.92 2.00
N LEU A 67 10.86 -2.17 2.12
CA LEU A 67 12.25 -2.57 1.84
C LEU A 67 12.59 -2.41 0.35
N PHE A 68 11.70 -2.82 -0.54
CA PHE A 68 11.89 -2.66 -1.99
C PHE A 68 11.84 -1.20 -2.44
N ASP A 69 11.01 -0.37 -1.82
CA ASP A 69 10.99 1.07 -2.11
C ASP A 69 12.32 1.74 -1.71
N LEU A 70 12.86 1.35 -0.55
CA LEU A 70 14.17 1.82 -0.07
C LEU A 70 15.31 1.36 -1.01
N GLU A 71 15.25 0.12 -1.51
CA GLU A 71 16.22 -0.40 -2.48
C GLU A 71 16.28 0.48 -3.74
N ILE A 72 15.13 0.79 -4.34
CA ILE A 72 15.06 1.63 -5.54
C ILE A 72 15.58 3.04 -5.25
N LEU A 73 15.25 3.59 -4.07
CA LEU A 73 15.74 4.90 -3.64
C LEU A 73 17.27 4.94 -3.52
N LEU A 74 17.91 3.85 -3.06
CA LEU A 74 19.37 3.73 -2.98
C LEU A 74 20.04 3.49 -4.34
N VAL A 75 19.33 2.82 -5.27
CA VAL A 75 19.80 2.63 -6.64
C VAL A 75 19.77 3.92 -7.46
N TYR A 76 18.79 4.80 -7.20
CA TYR A 76 18.62 6.07 -7.94
C TYR A 76 19.88 6.95 -8.05
N PRO A 77 20.59 7.32 -6.96
CA PRO A 77 21.79 8.17 -7.07
C PRO A 77 22.92 7.53 -7.88
N TYR A 78 23.05 6.20 -7.84
CA TYR A 78 24.00 5.50 -8.69
C TYR A 78 23.63 5.66 -10.17
N VAL A 79 22.36 5.45 -10.53
CA VAL A 79 21.89 5.58 -11.92
C VAL A 79 22.14 7.00 -12.46
N VAL A 80 21.90 8.02 -11.63
CA VAL A 80 22.15 9.43 -12.01
C VAL A 80 23.64 9.72 -12.22
N THR A 81 24.53 9.05 -11.49
CA THR A 81 25.99 9.29 -11.53
C THR A 81 26.78 8.17 -12.22
N ALA A 82 26.10 7.29 -12.96
CA ALA A 82 26.70 6.08 -13.55
C ALA A 82 27.90 6.39 -14.47
N TYR A 83 27.84 7.52 -15.19
CA TYR A 83 28.93 7.98 -16.06
C TYR A 83 30.23 8.32 -15.32
N VAL A 84 30.15 8.72 -14.05
CA VAL A 84 31.31 9.12 -13.23
C VAL A 84 31.88 7.92 -12.48
N ASN A 85 31.02 7.04 -11.96
CA ASN A 85 31.45 5.91 -11.13
C ASN A 85 31.98 4.71 -11.94
N GLY A 86 31.70 4.66 -13.24
CA GLY A 86 32.17 3.62 -14.15
C GLY A 86 31.86 2.19 -13.68
N ILE A 87 32.76 1.26 -13.97
CA ILE A 87 32.62 -0.17 -13.65
C ILE A 87 32.71 -0.44 -12.14
N PHE A 88 33.48 0.38 -11.40
CA PHE A 88 33.63 0.20 -9.96
C PHE A 88 32.31 0.42 -9.21
N GLY A 89 31.58 1.48 -9.55
CA GLY A 89 30.24 1.70 -8.98
C GLY A 89 29.24 0.62 -9.38
N LEU A 90 29.33 0.09 -10.61
CA LEU A 90 28.48 -1.01 -11.07
C LEU A 90 28.64 -2.26 -10.19
N ILE A 91 29.88 -2.64 -9.88
CA ILE A 91 30.17 -3.82 -9.05
C ILE A 91 29.60 -3.65 -7.64
N ILE A 92 29.74 -2.47 -7.03
CA ILE A 92 29.20 -2.20 -5.69
C ILE A 92 27.66 -2.30 -5.71
N MET A 93 27.01 -1.76 -6.74
CA MET A 93 25.56 -1.82 -6.88
C MET A 93 25.02 -3.22 -7.14
N GLU A 94 25.70 -4.00 -7.98
CA GLU A 94 25.36 -5.41 -8.23
C GLU A 94 25.44 -6.24 -6.93
N ILE A 95 26.50 -6.04 -6.14
CA ILE A 95 26.64 -6.70 -4.83
C ILE A 95 25.50 -6.30 -3.89
N PHE A 96 25.18 -5.01 -3.83
CA PHE A 96 24.07 -4.50 -3.00
C PHE A 96 22.72 -5.13 -3.39
N PHE A 97 22.41 -5.15 -4.70
CA PHE A 97 21.19 -5.72 -5.24
C PHE A 97 21.11 -7.24 -5.00
N LEU A 98 22.22 -7.96 -5.16
CA LEU A 98 22.31 -9.40 -4.87
C LEU A 98 21.98 -9.71 -3.41
N VAL A 99 22.54 -8.97 -2.46
CA VAL A 99 22.30 -9.20 -1.03
C VAL A 99 20.83 -9.00 -0.67
N LEU A 100 20.19 -7.95 -1.19
CA LEU A 100 18.77 -7.69 -0.95
C LEU A 100 17.86 -8.71 -1.63
N THR A 101 18.17 -9.08 -2.88
CA THR A 101 17.42 -10.11 -3.62
C THR A 101 17.51 -11.48 -2.92
N LEU A 102 18.66 -11.83 -2.35
CA LEU A 102 18.83 -13.06 -1.56
C LEU A 102 18.00 -13.02 -0.27
N GLY A 103 17.97 -11.88 0.43
CA GLY A 103 17.11 -11.68 1.60
C GLY A 103 15.62 -11.85 1.26
N PHE A 104 15.19 -11.32 0.12
CA PHE A 104 13.83 -11.50 -0.37
C PHE A 104 13.52 -12.95 -0.74
N ALA A 105 14.41 -13.63 -1.47
CA ALA A 105 14.25 -15.02 -1.85
C ALA A 105 14.12 -15.95 -0.63
N PHE A 106 14.87 -15.66 0.44
CA PHE A 106 14.77 -16.40 1.70
C PHE A 106 13.38 -16.25 2.35
N GLU A 107 12.83 -15.04 2.39
CA GLU A 107 11.52 -14.79 3.00
C GLU A 107 10.37 -15.39 2.18
N LEU A 108 10.50 -15.43 0.85
CA LEU A 108 9.62 -16.19 -0.03
C LEU A 108 9.65 -17.69 0.27
N GLY A 109 10.85 -18.27 0.45
CA GLY A 109 11.01 -19.69 0.77
C GLY A 109 10.36 -20.10 2.10
N LYS A 110 10.22 -19.17 3.05
CA LYS A 110 9.51 -19.36 4.31
C LYS A 110 7.98 -19.30 4.19
N ASN A 111 7.43 -19.09 2.98
CA ASN A 111 6.00 -18.93 2.72
C ASN A 111 5.33 -17.84 3.58
N ALA A 112 6.09 -16.84 4.03
CA ALA A 112 5.58 -15.76 4.90
C ALA A 112 4.50 -14.89 4.24
N LEU A 113 4.40 -14.97 2.91
CA LEU A 113 3.43 -14.28 2.06
C LEU A 113 2.15 -15.11 1.81
N ASN A 114 2.06 -16.34 2.30
CA ASN A 114 0.85 -17.13 2.13
C ASN A 114 -0.28 -16.55 3.00
N ILE A 115 -1.45 -16.35 2.39
CA ILE A 115 -2.64 -15.90 3.08
C ILE A 115 -3.49 -17.14 3.36
N ASP A 116 -3.29 -17.73 4.52
CA ASP A 116 -4.10 -18.86 4.96
C ASP A 116 -5.52 -18.39 5.29
N SER A 117 -6.49 -19.02 4.64
CA SER A 117 -7.89 -18.84 5.02
C SER A 117 -8.19 -19.70 6.25
N ARG A 118 -8.98 -19.16 7.19
CA ARG A 118 -9.35 -19.85 8.43
C ARG A 118 -10.06 -21.19 8.19
N GLN A 119 -10.69 -21.35 7.02
CA GLN A 119 -11.31 -22.60 6.58
C GLN A 119 -10.30 -23.72 6.29
N VAL A 120 -9.08 -23.37 5.84
CA VAL A 120 -7.99 -24.33 5.61
C VAL A 120 -7.44 -24.85 6.94
N SER A 121 -7.29 -23.98 7.94
CA SER A 121 -6.83 -24.37 9.29
C SER A 121 -7.80 -25.38 9.95
N LEU A 122 -9.10 -25.11 9.91
CA LEU A 122 -10.11 -25.98 10.55
C LEU A 122 -10.19 -27.38 9.91
N LYS A 123 -9.94 -27.50 8.60
CA LYS A 123 -9.91 -28.79 7.90
C LYS A 123 -8.71 -29.65 8.32
N HIS A 124 -7.57 -29.02 8.64
CA HIS A 124 -6.36 -29.70 9.08
C HIS A 124 -6.49 -30.23 10.53
N ASP A 125 -7.25 -29.54 11.38
CA ASP A 125 -7.52 -29.96 12.76
C ASP A 125 -8.59 -31.06 12.87
N THR A 126 -9.49 -31.15 11.88
CA THR A 126 -10.55 -32.18 11.85
C THR A 126 -10.06 -33.55 11.36
N PHE A 127 -8.92 -33.62 10.67
CA PHE A 127 -8.38 -34.85 10.07
C PHE A 127 -7.16 -35.41 10.83
N LYS A 128 -6.99 -35.00 12.09
CA LYS A 128 -5.98 -35.48 13.03
C LYS A 128 -6.65 -36.13 14.23
#